data_AF-A0A2N5KT20-F1
#
_entry.id   AF-A0A2N5KT20-F1
#
_cell.length_a   1.000
_cell.length_b   1.000
_cell.length_c   1.000
_cell.angle_alpha   90.00
_cell.angle_beta   90.00
_cell.angle_gamma   90.00
#
_symmetry.space_group_name_H-M   'P 1'
#
loop_
_entity.id
_entity.type
_entity.pdbx_description
1 polymer ?
#
loop_
_entity_poly.entity_id
_entity_poly.type
_entity_poly.pdbx_seq_one_letter_code
_entity_poly.pdbx_strand_id
1 'polypeptide(L)' 'MQTEEEVDELFALLESRGVEIVKRPQKTFFGAYGGYVADVEGNLWDIACNPYIEL' A
#
# COMPACT_ATOMS: atom_id res chain seq x y z
N MET A 1 7.73 4.45 -13.31
CA MET A 1 6.33 4.04 -13.39
C MET A 1 6.11 3.20 -12.17
N GLN A 2 5.20 3.59 -11.27
CA GLN A 2 4.97 2.78 -10.08
C GLN A 2 4.26 1.47 -10.50
N THR A 3 4.66 0.31 -9.98
CA THR A 3 4.06 -1.00 -10.35
C THR A 3 3.33 -1.65 -9.18
N GLU A 4 2.46 -2.62 -9.49
CA GLU A 4 1.79 -3.44 -8.46
C GLU A 4 2.83 -4.22 -7.62
N GLU A 5 3.92 -4.69 -8.24
CA GLU A 5 5.01 -5.39 -7.56
C GLU A 5 5.77 -4.50 -6.56
N GLU A 6 6.02 -3.23 -6.90
CA GLU A 6 6.67 -2.30 -5.96
C GLU A 6 5.80 -2.06 -4.70
N VAL A 7 4.46 -2.08 -4.86
CA VAL A 7 3.54 -2.03 -3.72
C VAL A 7 3.66 -3.30 -2.88
N ASP A 8 3.67 -4.49 -3.50
CA ASP A 8 3.80 -5.76 -2.77
C ASP A 8 5.14 -5.85 -2.02
N GLU A 9 6.25 -5.46 -2.66
CA GLU A 9 7.58 -5.41 -2.05
C GLU A 9 7.62 -4.47 -0.84
N LEU A 10 7.00 -3.29 -0.96
CA LEU A 10 6.91 -2.34 0.14
C LEU A 10 6.08 -2.90 1.31
N PHE A 11 4.95 -3.54 1.04
CA PHE A 11 4.14 -4.16 2.09
C PHE A 11 4.87 -5.32 2.78
N ALA A 12 5.59 -6.15 2.03
CA ALA A 12 6.42 -7.21 2.60
C ALA A 12 7.53 -6.64 3.49
N LEU A 13 8.17 -5.54 3.06
CA LEU A 13 9.18 -4.85 3.87
C LEU A 13 8.56 -4.28 5.16
N LEU A 14 7.43 -3.59 5.08
CA LEU A 14 6.74 -3.02 6.23
C LEU A 14 6.32 -4.12 7.24
N GLU A 15 5.73 -5.21 6.76
CA GLU A 15 5.38 -6.38 7.57
C GLU A 15 6.62 -6.98 8.27
N SER A 16 7.74 -7.12 7.55
CA SER A 16 9.00 -7.61 8.12
C SER A 16 9.58 -6.70 9.23
N ARG A 17 9.18 -5.43 9.24
CA ARG A 17 9.58 -4.42 10.23
C ARG A 17 8.58 -4.31 11.38
N GLY A 18 7.53 -5.13 11.41
CA GLY A 18 6.49 -5.12 12.43
C GLY A 18 5.48 -3.97 12.28
N VAL A 19 5.40 -3.35 11.11
CA VAL A 19 4.34 -2.37 10.81
C VAL A 19 3.02 -3.11 10.68
N GLU A 20 1.97 -2.54 11.25
CA GLU A 20 0.63 -3.13 11.19
C GLU A 20 0.05 -3.00 9.78
N ILE A 21 -0.19 -4.14 9.14
CA ILE A 21 -0.89 -4.21 7.86
C ILE A 21 -2.40 -4.28 8.12
N VAL A 22 -3.08 -3.13 8.02
CA VAL A 22 -4.53 -3.02 8.24
C VAL A 22 -5.30 -3.64 7.07
N LYS A 23 -4.79 -3.48 5.85
CA LYS A 23 -5.35 -4.09 4.64
C LYS A 23 -4.24 -4.42 3.64
N ARG A 24 -4.13 -5.70 3.28
CA ARG A 24 -3.16 -6.14 2.25
C ARG A 24 -3.44 -5.48 0.89
N PRO A 25 -2.41 -5.31 0.05
CA PRO A 25 -2.58 -4.75 -1.29
C PRO A 25 -3.59 -5.56 -2.09
N GLN A 26 -4.49 -4.85 -2.77
CA GLN A 26 -5.44 -5.44 -3.69
C GLN A 26 -5.84 -4.42 -4.74
N LYS A 27 -6.28 -4.94 -5.89
CA LYS A 27 -6.87 -4.10 -6.93
C LYS A 27 -8.21 -3.54 -6.46
N THR A 28 -8.36 -2.22 -6.58
CA THR A 28 -9.61 -1.51 -6.29
C THR A 28 -10.54 -1.56 -7.50
N PHE A 29 -11.81 -1.26 -7.28
CA PHE A 29 -12.80 -1.16 -8.36
C PHE A 29 -12.42 -0.11 -9.42
N PHE A 30 -11.74 0.96 -9.01
CA PHE A 30 -11.31 2.05 -9.90
C PHE A 30 -9.93 1.81 -10.54
N GLY A 31 -9.36 0.62 -10.38
CA GLY A 31 -8.12 0.21 -11.07
C GLY A 31 -6.80 0.59 -10.37
N ALA A 32 -6.84 1.34 -9.27
CA ALA A 32 -5.67 1.50 -8.40
C ALA A 32 -5.34 0.19 -7.66
N TYR A 33 -4.06 -0.05 -7.36
CA TYR A 33 -3.60 -1.20 -6.59
C TYR A 33 -2.95 -0.70 -5.29
N GLY A 34 -3.45 -1.15 -4.14
CA GLY A 34 -2.96 -0.63 -2.87
C GLY A 34 -3.64 -1.23 -1.65
N GLY A 35 -3.17 -0.81 -0.48
CA GLY A 35 -3.63 -1.28 0.82
C GLY A 35 -3.45 -0.22 1.90
N TYR A 36 -3.67 -0.62 3.15
CA TYR A 36 -3.55 0.26 4.31
C TYR A 36 -2.58 -0.30 5.34
N VAL A 37 -1.80 0.59 5.93
CA VAL A 37 -0.94 0.30 7.09
C VAL A 37 -1.22 1.31 8.20
N ALA A 38 -0.93 0.92 9.45
CA ALA A 38 -0.98 1.84 10.58
C ALA A 38 0.44 2.12 11.10
N ASP A 39 0.73 3.37 11.42
CA ASP A 39 1.96 3.73 12.12
C ASP A 39 1.86 3.45 13.63
N VAL A 40 2.93 3.74 14.36
CA VAL A 40 3.02 3.47 15.81
C VAL A 40 2.05 4.30 16.66
N GLU A 41 1.50 5.37 16.10
CA GLU A 41 0.48 6.21 16.75
C GLU A 41 -0.94 5.77 16.36
N GLY A 42 -1.06 4.78 15.46
CA GLY A 42 -2.33 4.27 14.95
C GLY A 42 -2.91 5.10 13.80
N ASN A 43 -2.14 6.01 13.19
CA ASN A 43 -2.63 6.72 12.02
C ASN A 43 -2.64 5.80 10.80
N LEU A 44 -3.71 5.87 10.01
CA LEU A 44 -3.88 5.07 8.81
C LEU A 44 -3.22 5.72 7.61
N TRP A 45 -2.35 4.97 6.93
CA TRP A 45 -1.69 5.38 5.70
C TRP A 45 -2.22 4.56 4.53
N ASP A 46 -2.59 5.25 3.45
CA ASP A 46 -2.94 4.65 2.15
C ASP A 46 -1.69 4.56 1.28
N ILE A 47 -1.31 3.34 0.91
CA ILE A 47 -0.19 3.08 0.00
C ILE A 47 -0.78 2.43 -1.24
N ALA A 48 -0.80 3.18 -2.34
CA ALA A 48 -1.38 2.74 -3.59
C ALA A 48 -0.62 3.24 -4.81
N CYS A 49 -0.46 2.35 -5.79
CA CYS A 49 -0.14 2.71 -7.16
C CYS A 49 -1.44 2.99 -7.91
N ASN A 50 -1.65 4.25 -8.29
CA ASN A 50 -2.82 4.66 -9.07
C ASN A 50 -2.40 5.08 -10.49
N PRO A 51 -2.73 4.31 -11.54
CA PRO A 51 -2.33 4.61 -12.91
C PRO A 51 -3.05 5.85 -13.50
N TYR A 52 -4.03 6.41 -12.80
CA TYR A 52 -4.83 7.56 -13.25
C TYR A 52 -4.45 8.87 -12.55
N ILE A 53 -3.47 8.85 -11.65
CA ILE A 53 -2.94 10.05 -11.00
C ILE A 53 -1.57 10.34 -11.63
N GLU A 54 -1.48 11.48 -12.31
CA GLU A 54 -0.20 12.09 -12.67
C GLU A 54 0.29 12.92 -11.47
N LEU A 55 1.56 12.73 -11.11
CA LEU A 55 2.26 13.47 -10.04
C LEU A 55 2.96 14.70 -10.60
#